data_AF-A0A9D1JNA8-F1
#
_entry.id   AF-A0A9D1JNA8-F1
#
_cell.length_a   1.000
_cell.length_b   1.000
_cell.length_c   1.000
_cell.angle_alpha   90.00
_cell.angle_beta   90.00
_cell.angle_gamma   90.00
#
_symmetry.space_group_name_H-M   'P 1'
#
loop_
_entity.id
_entity.type
_entity.pdbx_description
1 polymer ?
#
loop_
_entity_poly.entity_id
_entity_poly.type
_entity_poly.pdbx_seq_one_letter_code
_entity_poly.pdbx_strand_id
1 'polypeptide(L)' 'MENVSKNSTNDKVLSQMKPEKLHILPDDILCSLHPLIAEYFDGDCQCSSDGINYTAANGQKFRILTAEIK' A
#
# COMPACT_ATOMS: atom_id res chain seq x y z
N MET A 1 34.90 23.33 -24.78
CA MET A 1 33.53 22.83 -24.62
C MET A 1 33.63 21.47 -23.97
N GLU A 2 33.38 21.40 -22.66
CA GLU A 2 33.38 20.14 -21.91
C GLU A 2 32.20 19.28 -22.40
N ASN A 3 32.52 18.10 -22.92
CA ASN A 3 31.54 17.06 -23.16
C ASN A 3 31.09 16.52 -21.80
N VAL A 4 30.09 17.17 -21.21
CA VAL A 4 29.37 16.64 -20.04
C VAL A 4 28.69 15.36 -20.52
N SER A 5 29.34 14.24 -20.24
CA SER A 5 28.75 12.91 -20.34
C SER A 5 27.50 12.91 -19.47
N LYS A 6 26.34 13.11 -20.10
CA LYS A 6 25.04 12.83 -19.50
C LYS A 6 24.88 11.32 -19.43
N ASN A 7 25.72 10.67 -18.62
CA ASN A 7 25.43 9.34 -18.13
C ASN A 7 24.30 9.52 -17.11
N SER A 8 23.09 9.62 -17.66
CA SER A 8 21.83 9.78 -16.95
C SER A 8 21.71 8.63 -15.97
N THR A 9 22.04 8.89 -14.70
CA THR A 9 21.82 7.96 -13.59
C THR A 9 20.39 7.41 -13.61
N ASN A 10 19.43 8.21 -14.11
CA ASN A 10 18.03 7.85 -14.23
C ASN A 10 17.77 6.73 -15.26
N ASP A 11 18.48 6.72 -16.39
CA ASP A 11 18.29 5.68 -17.43
C ASP A 11 18.85 4.33 -16.95
N LYS A 12 19.90 4.38 -16.11
CA LYS A 12 20.49 3.21 -15.48
C LYS A 12 19.59 2.64 -14.36
N VAL A 13 18.87 3.49 -13.65
CA VAL A 13 17.89 3.06 -12.63
C VAL A 13 16.65 2.43 -13.29
N LEU A 14 16.12 3.02 -14.37
CA LEU A 14 14.99 2.47 -15.10
C LEU A 14 15.29 1.10 -15.72
N SER A 15 16.49 0.92 -16.28
CA SER A 15 16.91 -0.37 -16.87
C SER A 15 17.15 -1.48 -15.84
N GLN A 16 17.34 -1.12 -14.56
CA GLN A 16 17.47 -2.07 -13.45
C GLN A 16 16.11 -2.40 -12.79
N MET A 17 15.08 -1.59 -13.01
CA MET A 17 13.71 -1.90 -12.59
C MET A 17 13.15 -2.97 -13.51
N LYS A 18 13.25 -4.24 -13.08
CA LYS A 18 12.47 -5.30 -13.70
C LYS A 18 10.99 -4.98 -13.48
N PRO A 19 10.16 -4.98 -14.53
CA PRO A 19 8.72 -4.97 -14.34
C PRO A 19 8.36 -6.31 -13.71
N GLU A 20 8.36 -6.38 -12.37
CA GLU A 20 7.64 -7.43 -11.68
C GLU A 20 6.18 -7.28 -12.08
N LYS A 21 5.60 -8.36 -12.62
CA LYS A 21 4.14 -8.48 -12.70
C LYS A 21 3.65 -8.57 -11.25
N LEU A 22 3.55 -7.43 -10.57
CA LEU A 22 2.93 -7.33 -9.27
C LEU A 22 1.44 -7.62 -9.50
N HIS A 23 1.02 -8.84 -9.20
CA HIS A 23 -0.39 -9.20 -9.17
C HIS A 23 -0.97 -8.60 -7.90
N ILE A 24 -1.35 -7.32 -7.97
CA ILE A 24 -2.03 -6.61 -6.88
C ILE A 24 -3.51 -7.04 -6.90
N LEU A 25 -3.94 -7.69 -5.83
CA LEU A 25 -5.34 -7.99 -5.58
C LEU A 25 -6.01 -6.84 -4.83
N PRO A 26 -7.35 -6.70 -4.90
CA PRO A 26 -8.08 -5.73 -4.09
C PRO A 26 -7.76 -5.84 -2.59
N ASP A 27 -7.56 -7.07 -2.10
CA ASP A 27 -7.21 -7.35 -0.70
C ASP A 27 -5.83 -6.76 -0.33
N ASP A 28 -4.87 -6.75 -1.26
CA ASP A 28 -3.56 -6.15 -1.04
C ASP A 28 -3.66 -4.62 -0.89
N ILE A 29 -4.52 -3.98 -1.70
CA ILE A 29 -4.79 -2.54 -1.61
C ILE A 29 -5.44 -2.23 -0.28
N LEU A 30 -6.43 -3.04 0.12
CA LEU A 30 -7.10 -2.85 1.40
C LEU A 30 -6.12 -3.02 2.56
N CYS A 31 -5.35 -4.10 2.61
CA CYS A 31 -4.38 -4.34 3.69
C CYS A 31 -3.25 -3.31 3.72
N SER A 32 -2.94 -2.63 2.61
CA SER A 32 -1.98 -1.52 2.59
C SER A 32 -2.41 -0.32 3.45
N LEU A 33 -3.69 -0.24 3.84
CA LEU A 33 -4.20 0.78 4.76
C LEU A 33 -3.87 0.48 6.23
N HIS A 34 -3.48 -0.75 6.57
CA HIS A 34 -3.23 -1.14 7.95
C HIS A 34 -2.19 -0.24 8.66
N PRO A 35 -1.01 0.07 8.08
CA PRO A 35 -0.05 0.97 8.71
C PRO A 35 -0.62 2.37 8.99
N LEU A 36 -1.44 2.92 8.08
CA LEU A 36 -2.11 4.20 8.27
C LEU A 36 -3.10 4.15 9.44
N ILE A 37 -3.88 3.06 9.54
CA ILE A 37 -4.82 2.90 10.65
C ILE A 37 -4.07 2.79 11.99
N ALA A 38 -2.98 2.02 12.02
CA ALA A 38 -2.16 1.84 13.22
C ALA A 38 -1.42 3.13 13.65
N GLU A 39 -1.10 4.02 12.71
CA GLU A 39 -0.43 5.30 13.00
C GLU A 39 -1.38 6.33 13.64
N TYR A 40 -2.62 6.41 13.16
CA TYR A 40 -3.56 7.45 13.56
C TYR A 40 -4.57 7.02 14.64
N PHE A 41 -4.70 5.72 14.92
CA PHE A 41 -5.72 5.21 15.82
C PHE A 41 -5.17 4.17 16.81
N ASP A 42 -5.48 4.34 18.09
CA ASP A 42 -5.03 3.47 19.20
C ASP A 42 -5.84 2.15 19.33
N GLY A 43 -6.39 1.64 18.23
CA GLY A 43 -7.21 0.42 18.23
C GLY A 43 -6.48 -0.79 17.64
N ASP A 44 -7.03 -1.98 17.89
CA ASP A 44 -6.55 -3.23 17.29
C ASP A 44 -7.04 -3.33 15.83
N CYS A 45 -6.14 -3.68 14.92
CA CYS A 45 -6.41 -3.73 13.48
C CYS A 45 -5.95 -5.07 12.91
N GLN A 46 -6.88 -5.81 12.31
CA GLN A 46 -6.61 -7.12 11.70
C GLN A 46 -7.07 -7.11 10.25
N CYS A 47 -6.16 -7.38 9.33
CA CYS A 47 -6.49 -7.54 7.91
C CYS A 47 -6.72 -9.01 7.56
N SER A 48 -7.72 -9.26 6.71
CA SER A 48 -8.06 -10.56 6.14
C SER A 48 -8.51 -10.38 4.69
N SER A 49 -8.69 -11.49 3.95
CA SER A 49 -9.30 -11.45 2.60
C SER A 49 -10.67 -10.78 2.58
N ASP A 50 -11.39 -10.85 3.70
CA ASP A 50 -12.78 -10.39 3.78
C ASP A 50 -12.90 -8.95 4.29
N GLY A 51 -11.78 -8.24 4.48
CA GLY A 51 -11.76 -6.87 4.97
C GLY A 51 -10.75 -6.60 6.09
N ILE A 52 -10.78 -5.35 6.58
CA ILE A 52 -10.12 -4.97 7.84
C ILE A 52 -11.15 -4.96 8.96
N ASN A 53 -10.85 -5.68 10.03
CA ASN A 53 -11.55 -5.58 11.30
C ASN A 53 -10.77 -4.64 12.21
N TYR A 54 -11.41 -3.56 12.66
CA TYR A 54 -10.82 -2.58 13.56
C TYR A 54 -11.62 -2.52 14.87
N THR A 55 -10.94 -2.62 16.01
CA THR A 55 -11.53 -2.45 17.34
C THR A 55 -10.91 -1.25 18.01
N ALA A 56 -11.68 -0.17 18.16
CA ALA A 56 -11.25 1.04 18.83
C ALA A 56 -10.97 0.81 20.33
N ALA A 57 -10.18 1.68 20.94
CA ALA A 57 -9.84 1.63 22.37
C ALA A 57 -11.07 1.63 23.31
N ASN A 58 -12.20 2.20 22.86
CA ASN A 58 -13.46 2.20 23.60
C ASN A 58 -14.30 0.92 23.39
N GLY A 59 -13.77 -0.07 22.67
CA GLY A 59 -14.43 -1.35 22.36
C GLY A 59 -15.36 -1.32 21.15
N GLN A 60 -15.55 -0.18 20.48
CA GLN A 60 -16.33 -0.10 19.24
C GLN A 60 -15.63 -0.86 18.12
N LYS A 61 -16.41 -1.63 17.35
CA LYS A 61 -15.90 -2.45 16.25
C LYS A 61 -16.38 -1.90 14.91
N PHE A 62 -15.45 -1.80 13.98
CA PHE A 62 -15.67 -1.33 12.61
C PHE A 62 -15.17 -2.38 11.64
N ARG A 63 -15.85 -2.49 10.50
CA ARG A 63 -15.42 -3.33 9.38
C ARG A 63 -15.23 -2.46 8.16
N ILE A 64 -14.02 -2.43 7.62
CA ILE A 64 -13.66 -1.68 6.41
C ILE A 64 -13.62 -2.68 5.26
N LEU A 65 -14.39 -2.38 4.21
CA LEU A 65 -14.60 -3.24 3.05
C LEU A 65 -14.27 -2.47 1.78
N THR A 66 -13.83 -3.18 0.74
CA THR A 66 -13.79 -2.62 -0.61
C THR A 66 -15.21 -2.35 -1.10
N ALA A 67 -15.48 -1.14 -1.58
CA ALA A 67 -16.74 -0.83 -2.21
C ALA A 67 -16.80 -1.44 -3.62
N GLU A 68 -17.93 -2.09 -3.97
CA GLU A 68 -18.22 -2.43 -5.36
C GLU A 68 -18.64 -1.16 -6.10
N ILE A 69 -17.85 -0.73 -7.08
CA ILE A 69 -18.27 0.32 -8.01
C ILE A 69 -19.17 -0.35 -9.05
N LYS A 70 -20.45 0.06 -9.10
CA LYS A 70 -21.42 -0.37 -10.13
C LYS A 70 -21.45 0.61 -11.30
#